data_AF-A0A520CP90-F1
#
_entry.id   AF-A0A520CP90-F1
#
_cell.length_a   1.000
_cell.length_b   1.000
_cell.length_c   1.000
_cell.angle_alpha   90.00
_cell.angle_beta   90.00
_cell.angle_gamma   90.00
#
_symmetry.space_group_name_H-M   'P 1'
#
loop_
_entity.id
_entity.type
_entity.pdbx_description
1 polymer ?
#
loop_
_entity_poly.entity_id
_entity_poly.type
_entity_poly.pdbx_seq_one_letter_code
_entity_poly.pdbx_strand_id
1 'polypeptide(L)' 'WSVFRNPDFERMDSLLENKIIFDGRNLFDLQKMIDLGYYYNSVGRKLITE' A
#
# COMPACT_ATOMS: atom_id res chain seq x y z
N TRP A 1 11.41 -8.01 5.73
CA TRP A 1 12.67 -7.70 5.01
C TRP A 1 12.75 -6.20 4.77
N SER A 2 13.93 -5.60 4.93
CA SER A 2 14.13 -4.14 4.80
C SER A 2 13.73 -3.61 3.43
N VAL A 3 13.93 -4.40 2.37
CA VAL A 3 13.58 -4.04 0.99
C VAL A 3 12.09 -3.71 0.78
N PHE A 4 11.18 -4.28 1.60
CA PHE A 4 9.74 -4.03 1.48
C PHE A 4 9.26 -2.78 2.22
N ARG A 5 10.14 -2.09 2.98
CA ARG A 5 9.74 -0.89 3.73
C ARG A 5 9.75 0.39 2.89
N ASN A 6 10.50 0.40 1.79
CA ASN A 6 10.62 1.54 0.88
C ASN A 6 10.41 1.09 -0.57
N PRO A 7 9.18 0.70 -0.95
CA PRO A 7 8.89 0.35 -2.34
C PRO A 7 8.93 1.59 -3.24
N ASP A 8 9.24 1.36 -4.52
CA ASP A 8 9.13 2.35 -5.57
C ASP A 8 7.68 2.36 -6.09
N PHE A 9 6.88 3.29 -5.56
CA PHE A 9 5.46 3.40 -5.89
C PHE A 9 5.20 3.86 -7.33
N GLU A 10 6.08 4.68 -7.92
CA GLU A 10 5.94 5.10 -9.32
C GLU A 10 6.09 3.90 -10.25
N ARG A 11 7.10 3.06 -9.98
CA ARG A 11 7.27 1.80 -10.72
C ARG A 11 6.09 0.86 -10.52
N MET A 12 5.60 0.71 -9.29
CA MET A 12 4.42 -0.11 -9.02
C MET A 12 3.19 0.38 -9.80
N ASP A 13 2.94 1.69 -9.81
CA ASP A 13 1.82 2.30 -10.52
C ASP A 13 1.87 2.02 -12.03
N SER A 14 3.06 1.95 -12.63
CA SER A 14 3.21 1.61 -14.05
C SER A 14 3.00 0.14 -14.40
N LEU A 15 3.12 -0.76 -13.42
CA LEU A 15 3.12 -2.22 -13.63
C LEU A 15 1.84 -2.89 -13.13
N LEU A 16 1.18 -2.30 -12.13
CA LEU A 16 -0.06 -2.81 -11.57
C LEU A 16 -1.25 -2.40 -12.43
N GLU A 17 -2.13 -3.36 -12.72
CA GLU A 17 -3.43 -3.08 -13.34
C GLU A 17 -4.34 -2.27 -12.40
N ASN A 18 -4.25 -2.55 -11.09
CA ASN A 18 -5.02 -1.88 -10.04
C ASN A 18 -4.14 -1.58 -8.82
N LYS A 19 -4.31 -0.41 -8.21
CA LYS A 19 -3.57 0.01 -7.00
C LYS A 19 -4.07 -0.68 -5.74
N ILE A 20 -3.75 -1.97 -5.59
CA ILE A 20 -4.25 -2.83 -4.50
C ILE A 20 -3.08 -3.41 -3.71
N ILE A 21 -3.06 -3.21 -2.38
CA ILE A 21 -2.06 -3.80 -1.47
C ILE A 21 -2.76 -4.52 -0.31
N PHE A 22 -2.31 -5.75 -0.04
CA PHE A 22 -2.60 -6.50 1.18
C PHE A 22 -1.34 -6.60 2.04
N ASP A 23 -1.38 -6.08 3.25
CA ASP A 23 -0.22 -5.94 4.12
C ASP A 23 -0.41 -6.65 5.47
N GLY A 24 0.16 -7.85 5.55
CA GLY A 24 0.18 -8.68 6.76
C GLY A 24 1.17 -8.25 7.86
N ARG A 25 1.86 -7.11 7.68
CA ARG A 25 2.94 -6.63 8.57
C ARG A 25 2.82 -5.15 8.94
N ASN A 26 1.79 -4.47 8.43
CA ASN A 26 1.54 -3.06 8.68
C ASN A 26 2.76 -2.18 8.34
N LEU A 27 3.42 -2.47 7.21
CA LEU A 27 4.62 -1.77 6.74
C LEU A 27 4.34 -0.34 6.28
N PHE A 28 3.16 -0.08 5.72
CA PHE A 28 2.81 1.22 5.18
C PHE A 28 1.85 1.99 6.08
N ASP A 29 2.02 3.31 6.10
CA ASP A 29 1.15 4.24 6.80
C ASP A 29 -0.20 4.39 6.07
N LEU A 30 -1.29 4.53 6.83
CA LEU A 30 -2.64 4.62 6.25
C LEU A 30 -2.82 5.90 5.43
N GLN A 31 -2.33 7.05 5.93
CA GLN A 31 -2.48 8.33 5.23
C GLN A 31 -1.70 8.30 3.92
N LYS A 32 -0.50 7.73 3.92
CA LYS A 32 0.27 7.54 2.68
C LYS A 32 -0.48 6.70 1.64
N MET A 33 -1.18 5.64 2.06
CA MET A 33 -1.96 4.80 1.13
C MET A 33 -3.18 5.53 0.58
N ILE A 34 -3.83 6.37 1.39
CA ILE A 34 -4.90 7.28 0.95
C ILE A 34 -4.35 8.28 -0.08
N ASP A 35 -3.25 8.97 0.24
CA ASP A 35 -2.68 10.00 -0.63
C ASP A 35 -2.24 9.44 -1.99
N LEU A 36 -1.81 8.17 -2.03
CA LEU A 36 -1.41 7.47 -3.26
C LEU A 36 -2.59 6.82 -4.01
N GLY A 37 -3.80 6.82 -3.43
CA GLY A 37 -5.01 6.22 -4.01
C GLY A 37 -4.96 4.70 -4.08
N TYR A 38 -4.38 4.04 -3.06
CA TYR A 38 -4.34 2.59 -2.98
C TYR A 38 -5.51 2.05 -2.16
N TYR A 39 -6.18 1.01 -2.68
CA TYR A 39 -6.88 0.09 -1.81
C TYR A 39 -5.83 -0.57 -0.91
N TYR A 40 -6.02 -0.46 0.40
CA TYR A 40 -5.07 -0.95 1.38
C TYR A 40 -5.74 -1.69 2.51
N ASN A 41 -5.51 -3.00 2.55
CA ASN A 41 -5.99 -3.89 3.59
C ASN A 41 -4.81 -4.35 4.44
N SER A 42 -4.84 -4.00 5.72
CA SER A 42 -3.78 -4.32 6.67
C SER A 42 -4.34 -4.80 8.01
N VAL A 43 -3.50 -5.47 8.81
CA VAL A 43 -3.97 -6.23 9.97
C VAL A 43 -4.34 -5.32 11.12
N GLY A 44 -5.60 -5.39 11.56
CA GLY A 44 -6.09 -4.69 12.76
C GLY A 44 -6.16 -3.17 12.62
N ARG A 45 -6.16 -2.65 11.38
CA ARG A 45 -6.25 -1.21 11.08
C ARG A 45 -7.44 -0.92 10.17
N LYS A 46 -7.78 0.37 10.02
CA LYS A 46 -8.86 0.82 9.14
C LYS A 46 -8.58 0.38 7.70
N LEU A 47 -9.59 -0.20 7.04
CA LEU A 47 -9.56 -0.50 5.61
C LEU A 47 -9.58 0.81 4.80
N ILE A 48 -8.68 0.92 3.82
CA ILE A 48 -8.70 2.00 2.83
C ILE A 48 -9.29 1.44 1.54
N THR A 49 -10.35 2.07 1.04
CA THR A 49 -11.09 1.56 -0.12
C THR A 49 -10.84 2.37 -1.39
N GLU A 50 -10.70 3.70 -1.30
CA GLU A 50 -10.38 4.64 -2.38
C GLU A 50 -9.78 5.92 -1.79
#